data_AF-A0A822B121-F1
#
_entry.id   AF-A0A822B121-F1
#
_cell.length_a   1.000
_cell.length_b   1.000
_cell.length_c   1.000
_cell.angle_alpha   90.00
_cell.angle_beta   90.00
_cell.angle_gamma   90.00
#
_symmetry.space_group_name_H-M   'P 1'
#
loop_
_entity.id
_entity.type
_entity.pdbx_description
1 polymer ?
#
loop_
_entity_poly.entity_id
_entity_poly.type
_entity_poly.pdbx_seq_one_letter_code
_entity_poly.pdbx_strand_id
1 'polypeptide(L)'
;MIQKQLRDGSYKKETEQRTTVGTDRIFFETETKHIISQGQVSFTRENEYGFYEKSTAADVVIFVISATPSQWQYYCEYERFREYPVLAKIAGVRYLVVLINKMDDPTVNWDQAIYEEIKDKLSSNFKNCGFKPGEDTVFIMPCSGMHGAFLKEYPGEQLVPWYKGPTFIEYLDSLPSFNRRSIDGPLRIPIVDSYKVSSLCRIGLAPVGAFKV
;
A
#
# COMPACT_ATOMS: atom_id res chain seq x y z
N MET A 1 -20.45 -19.31 -7.73
CA MET A 1 -21.20 -18.59 -8.77
C MET A 1 -21.28 -17.09 -8.50
N ILE A 2 -21.78 -16.65 -7.33
CA ILE A 2 -21.95 -15.23 -6.98
C ILE A 2 -20.61 -14.46 -6.95
N GLN A 3 -19.55 -15.00 -6.33
CA GLN A 3 -18.22 -14.34 -6.35
C GLN A 3 -17.59 -14.27 -7.74
N LYS A 4 -17.93 -15.19 -8.65
CA LYS A 4 -17.39 -15.19 -10.03
C LYS A 4 -18.08 -14.11 -10.88
N GLN A 5 -19.40 -13.94 -10.72
CA GLN A 5 -20.18 -12.87 -11.36
C GLN A 5 -19.82 -11.46 -10.85
N LEU A 6 -19.54 -11.29 -9.56
CA LEU A 6 -19.09 -10.00 -9.03
C LEU A 6 -17.70 -9.61 -9.57
N ARG A 7 -16.80 -10.58 -9.71
CA ARG A 7 -15.44 -10.40 -10.25
C ARG A 7 -15.44 -10.02 -11.74
N ASP A 8 -16.31 -10.64 -12.54
CA ASP A 8 -16.42 -10.34 -13.97
C ASP A 8 -17.07 -8.96 -14.22
N GLY A 9 -17.92 -8.48 -13.30
CA GLY A 9 -18.57 -7.18 -13.37
C GLY A 9 -17.65 -6.02 -12.95
N SER A 10 -16.85 -6.18 -11.89
CA SER A 10 -15.85 -5.18 -11.49
C SER A 10 -14.77 -5.05 -12.54
N TYR A 11 -14.22 -6.16 -13.05
CA TYR A 11 -13.15 -6.14 -14.04
C TYR A 11 -13.52 -5.43 -15.35
N LYS A 12 -14.76 -5.58 -15.83
CA LYS A 12 -15.26 -4.83 -16.99
C LYS A 12 -15.30 -3.33 -16.72
N LYS A 13 -15.85 -2.93 -15.57
CA LYS A 13 -15.92 -1.52 -15.15
C LYS A 13 -14.53 -0.92 -14.95
N GLU A 14 -13.58 -1.71 -14.45
CA GLU A 14 -12.17 -1.32 -14.27
C GLU A 14 -11.43 -1.12 -15.59
N THR A 15 -11.68 -2.01 -16.54
CA THR A 15 -11.10 -1.92 -17.88
C THR A 15 -11.62 -0.69 -18.63
N GLU A 16 -12.91 -0.38 -18.47
CA GLU A 16 -13.57 0.79 -19.07
C GLU A 16 -13.10 2.12 -18.43
N GLN A 17 -13.00 2.16 -17.10
CA GLN A 17 -12.62 3.38 -16.37
C GLN A 17 -11.11 3.56 -16.24
N ARG A 18 -10.30 2.55 -16.61
CA ARG A 18 -8.85 2.48 -16.39
C ARG A 18 -8.44 2.73 -14.93
N THR A 19 -9.35 2.46 -14.00
CA THR A 19 -9.18 2.59 -12.55
C THR A 19 -9.67 1.32 -11.88
N THR A 20 -9.06 0.89 -10.78
CA THR A 20 -9.58 -0.24 -10.01
C THR A 20 -10.78 0.23 -9.18
N VAL A 21 -11.92 -0.41 -9.37
CA VAL A 21 -13.23 -0.08 -8.77
C VAL A 21 -13.60 -1.16 -7.74
N GLY A 22 -13.02 -2.35 -7.87
CA GLY A 22 -13.14 -3.47 -6.95
C GLY A 22 -12.13 -3.41 -5.79
N THR A 23 -12.53 -4.03 -4.68
CA THR A 23 -11.62 -4.32 -3.56
C THR A 23 -11.10 -5.74 -3.73
N ASP A 24 -10.11 -5.90 -4.60
CA ASP A 24 -9.49 -7.20 -4.80
C ASP A 24 -8.45 -7.45 -3.71
N ARG A 25 -8.66 -8.56 -2.98
CA ARG A 25 -7.64 -9.12 -2.09
C ARG A 25 -6.75 -10.03 -2.92
N ILE A 26 -5.47 -9.73 -2.94
CA ILE A 26 -4.45 -10.51 -3.64
C ILE A 26 -3.56 -11.17 -2.59
N PHE A 27 -3.20 -12.42 -2.84
CA PHE A 27 -2.33 -13.20 -1.99
C PHE A 27 -1.05 -13.48 -2.75
N PHE A 28 0.09 -13.23 -2.13
CA PHE A 28 1.38 -13.67 -2.67
C PHE A 28 2.30 -14.06 -1.52
N GLU A 29 3.23 -14.96 -1.82
CA GLU A 29 4.18 -15.50 -0.84
C GLU A 29 5.57 -14.99 -1.20
N THR A 30 6.29 -14.57 -0.17
CA THR A 30 7.73 -14.35 -0.24
C THR A 30 8.43 -15.57 0.37
N GLU A 31 9.76 -15.57 0.42
CA GLU A 31 10.50 -16.69 1.01
C GLU A 31 10.16 -16.88 2.49
N THR A 32 9.82 -15.79 3.19
CA THR A 32 9.62 -15.81 4.65
C THR A 32 8.17 -15.58 5.08
N LYS A 33 7.30 -15.01 4.23
CA LYS A 33 5.98 -14.50 4.63
C LYS A 33 4.89 -14.79 3.61
N HIS A 34 3.69 -15.06 4.13
CA HIS A 34 2.47 -14.99 3.35
C HIS A 34 1.90 -13.57 3.44
N ILE A 35 1.79 -12.87 2.31
CA ILE A 35 1.34 -11.48 2.26
C ILE A 35 -0.06 -11.42 1.67
N ILE A 36 -0.94 -10.72 2.38
CA ILE A 36 -2.29 -10.40 1.93
C ILE A 36 -2.32 -8.92 1.59
N SER A 37 -2.39 -8.61 0.31
CA SER A 37 -2.56 -7.24 -0.18
C SER A 37 -4.03 -6.95 -0.40
N GLN A 38 -4.49 -5.80 0.09
CA GLN A 38 -5.83 -5.30 -0.19
C GLN A 38 -5.69 -4.11 -1.14
N GLY A 39 -6.03 -4.33 -2.41
CA GLY A 39 -5.91 -3.30 -3.43
C GLY A 39 -6.84 -2.11 -3.13
N GLN A 40 -6.31 -0.92 -3.32
CA GLN A 40 -7.09 0.28 -3.53
C GLN A 40 -6.40 1.12 -4.59
N VAL A 41 -7.18 1.58 -5.58
CA VAL A 41 -6.68 2.48 -6.61
C VAL A 41 -7.54 3.72 -6.61
N SER A 42 -6.85 4.85 -6.67
CA SER A 42 -7.34 6.22 -6.73
C SER A 42 -7.61 6.87 -5.37
N PHE A 43 -6.88 7.98 -5.17
CA PHE A 43 -7.10 8.97 -4.12
C PHE A 43 -8.34 9.82 -4.49
N THR A 44 -9.50 9.20 -4.70
CA THR A 44 -10.75 9.91 -4.97
C THR A 44 -11.56 10.03 -3.68
N ARG A 45 -12.42 11.04 -3.62
CA ARG A 45 -13.26 11.34 -2.45
C ARG A 45 -14.15 10.17 -2.01
N GLU A 46 -14.58 9.35 -2.97
CA GLU A 46 -15.41 8.17 -2.73
C GLU A 46 -14.63 7.01 -2.08
N ASN A 47 -13.30 7.08 -2.12
CA ASN A 47 -12.40 6.00 -1.72
C ASN A 47 -11.66 6.28 -0.39
N GLU A 48 -11.79 7.46 0.22
CA GLU A 48 -11.14 7.81 1.49
C GLU A 48 -11.55 6.87 2.64
N TYR A 49 -12.85 6.59 2.76
CA TYR A 49 -13.38 5.65 3.76
C TYR A 49 -12.84 4.23 3.55
N GLY A 50 -12.80 3.78 2.28
CA GLY A 50 -12.23 2.48 1.92
C GLY A 50 -10.74 2.38 2.28
N PHE A 51 -9.99 3.49 2.15
CA PHE A 51 -8.58 3.53 2.52
C PHE A 51 -8.40 3.36 4.02
N TYR A 52 -9.17 4.11 4.81
CA TYR A 52 -9.11 4.05 6.27
C TYR A 52 -9.46 2.63 6.76
N GLU A 53 -10.58 2.08 6.30
CA GLU A 53 -11.03 0.72 6.68
C GLU A 53 -9.94 -0.33 6.41
N LYS A 54 -9.36 -0.32 5.20
CA LYS A 54 -8.29 -1.25 4.82
C LYS A 54 -7.01 -1.04 5.64
N SER A 55 -6.66 0.22 5.92
CA SER A 55 -5.47 0.57 6.69
C SER A 55 -5.55 0.07 8.13
N THR A 56 -6.74 0.05 8.74
CA THR A 56 -6.89 -0.51 10.11
C THR A 56 -6.54 -2.00 10.19
N ALA A 57 -6.77 -2.74 9.11
CA ALA A 57 -6.45 -4.16 9.02
C ALA A 57 -5.01 -4.45 8.55
N ALA A 58 -4.26 -3.44 8.09
CA ALA A 58 -2.95 -3.61 7.46
C ALA A 58 -1.79 -3.30 8.42
N ASP A 59 -0.79 -4.17 8.46
CA ASP A 59 0.46 -3.92 9.20
C ASP A 59 1.38 -2.90 8.51
N VAL A 60 1.38 -2.96 7.18
CA VAL A 60 2.20 -2.13 6.29
C VAL A 60 1.27 -1.45 5.29
N VAL A 61 1.45 -0.15 5.07
CA VAL A 61 0.80 0.59 3.98
C VAL A 61 1.84 0.98 2.94
N ILE A 62 1.48 0.79 1.67
CA ILE A 62 2.34 1.09 0.53
C ILE A 62 1.72 2.24 -0.26
N PHE A 63 2.43 3.35 -0.38
CA PHE A 63 2.09 4.43 -1.31
C PHE A 63 2.86 4.26 -2.61
N VAL A 64 2.17 4.36 -3.73
CA VAL A 64 2.79 4.36 -5.06
C VAL A 64 2.63 5.76 -5.64
N ILE A 65 3.75 6.41 -5.93
CA ILE A 65 3.81 7.80 -6.39
C ILE A 65 4.56 7.81 -7.71
N SER A 66 4.03 8.51 -8.71
CA SER A 66 4.71 8.64 -10.00
C SER A 66 5.81 9.70 -9.95
N ALA A 67 6.97 9.38 -10.52
CA ALA A 67 8.09 10.28 -10.70
C ALA A 67 7.92 11.26 -11.87
N THR A 68 6.99 10.99 -12.80
CA THR A 68 6.78 11.84 -13.98
C THR A 68 6.47 13.29 -13.56
N PRO A 69 7.16 14.30 -14.09
CA PRO A 69 7.04 15.69 -13.61
C PRO A 69 5.60 16.23 -13.57
N SER A 70 4.79 15.91 -14.59
CA SER A 70 3.39 16.34 -14.65
C SER A 70 2.53 15.73 -13.54
N GLN A 71 2.74 14.46 -13.21
CA GLN A 71 2.01 13.78 -12.14
C GLN A 71 2.53 14.20 -10.77
N TRP A 72 3.85 14.38 -10.63
CA TRP A 72 4.46 14.87 -9.41
C TRP A 72 3.97 16.26 -9.03
N GLN A 73 3.91 17.18 -9.99
CA GLN A 73 3.37 18.52 -9.78
C GLN A 73 1.91 18.46 -9.33
N TYR A 74 1.10 17.60 -9.96
CA TYR A 74 -0.27 17.37 -9.53
C TYR A 74 -0.36 16.90 -8.07
N TYR A 75 0.46 15.95 -7.63
CA TYR A 75 0.48 15.49 -6.24
C TYR A 75 0.90 16.59 -5.26
N CYS A 76 1.80 17.49 -5.66
CA CYS A 76 2.25 18.61 -4.84
C CYS A 76 1.13 19.63 -4.58
N GLU A 77 0.28 19.85 -5.58
CA GLU A 77 -0.88 20.77 -5.51
C GLU A 77 -2.12 20.10 -4.90
N TYR A 78 -2.18 18.77 -4.92
CA TYR A 78 -3.30 18.00 -4.39
C TYR A 78 -3.26 17.99 -2.86
N GLU A 79 -3.96 18.93 -2.21
CA GLU A 79 -4.03 19.06 -0.74
C GLU A 79 -4.34 17.73 -0.03
N ARG A 80 -5.27 16.97 -0.62
CA ARG A 80 -5.71 15.65 -0.18
C ARG A 80 -4.60 14.62 -0.11
N PHE A 81 -3.55 14.71 -0.92
CA PHE A 81 -2.39 13.82 -0.83
C PHE A 81 -1.77 13.83 0.57
N ARG A 82 -1.91 14.93 1.31
CA ARG A 82 -1.43 15.07 2.69
C ARG A 82 -2.35 14.41 3.73
N GLU A 83 -3.61 14.12 3.39
CA GLU A 83 -4.58 13.48 4.29
C GLU A 83 -4.33 11.98 4.45
N TYR A 84 -3.95 11.28 3.37
CA TYR A 84 -3.79 9.82 3.40
C TYR A 84 -2.71 9.32 4.38
N PRO A 85 -1.54 9.95 4.49
CA PRO A 85 -0.56 9.53 5.50
C PRO A 85 -1.07 9.76 6.93
N VAL A 86 -1.84 10.83 7.16
CA VAL A 86 -2.47 11.10 8.46
C VAL A 86 -3.50 10.00 8.77
N LEU A 87 -4.34 9.62 7.79
CA LEU A 87 -5.30 8.53 7.96
C LEU A 87 -4.61 7.19 8.26
N ALA A 88 -3.49 6.88 7.59
CA ALA A 88 -2.71 5.68 7.88
C ALA A 88 -2.15 5.71 9.30
N LYS A 89 -1.67 6.87 9.76
CA LYS A 89 -1.17 7.04 11.13
C LYS A 89 -2.28 6.87 12.17
N ILE A 90 -3.46 7.45 11.94
CA ILE A 90 -4.64 7.28 12.82
C ILE A 90 -5.10 5.82 12.85
N ALA A 91 -5.02 5.11 11.73
CA ALA A 91 -5.32 3.68 11.64
C ALA A 91 -4.32 2.78 12.39
N GLY A 92 -3.23 3.35 12.94
CA GLY A 92 -2.24 2.62 13.72
C GLY A 92 -1.16 1.94 12.89
N VAL A 93 -0.97 2.36 11.63
CA VAL A 93 0.09 1.85 10.76
C VAL A 93 1.43 2.42 11.21
N ARG A 94 2.38 1.52 11.49
CA ARG A 94 3.75 1.87 11.91
C ARG A 94 4.78 1.73 10.79
N TYR A 95 4.48 0.94 9.77
CA TYR A 95 5.36 0.65 8.64
C TYR A 95 4.76 1.24 7.38
N LEU A 96 5.43 2.25 6.83
CA LEU A 96 5.04 2.92 5.61
C LEU A 96 6.10 2.72 4.55
N VAL A 97 5.71 2.20 3.40
CA VAL A 97 6.58 2.04 2.24
C VAL A 97 6.11 2.95 1.14
N VAL A 98 7.05 3.64 0.47
CA VAL A 98 6.76 4.53 -0.63
C VAL A 98 7.56 4.11 -1.84
N LEU A 99 6.84 3.77 -2.89
CA LEU A 99 7.37 3.37 -4.19
C LEU A 99 7.29 4.58 -5.13
N ILE A 100 8.44 5.17 -5.44
CA ILE A 100 8.57 6.20 -6.48
C ILE A 100 8.66 5.46 -7.82
N ASN A 101 7.50 5.33 -8.46
CA ASN A 101 7.27 4.54 -9.67
C ASN A 101 7.50 5.38 -10.94
N LYS A 102 7.66 4.69 -12.09
CA LYS A 102 7.93 5.26 -13.42
C LYS A 102 9.26 6.01 -13.51
N MET A 103 10.28 5.57 -12.77
CA MET A 103 11.63 6.13 -12.90
C MET A 103 12.23 5.87 -14.29
N ASP A 104 11.76 4.85 -14.99
CA ASP A 104 12.16 4.50 -16.36
C ASP A 104 11.51 5.36 -17.45
N ASP A 105 10.57 6.24 -17.10
CA ASP A 105 9.93 7.13 -18.08
C ASP A 105 10.99 8.00 -18.79
N PRO A 106 10.90 8.23 -20.11
CA PRO A 106 11.89 9.04 -20.84
C PRO A 106 12.09 10.45 -20.29
N THR A 107 11.11 11.00 -19.57
CA THR A 107 11.19 12.32 -18.94
C THR A 107 11.93 12.30 -17.59
N VAL A 108 12.12 11.13 -16.99
CA VAL A 108 12.79 10.93 -15.69
C VAL A 108 14.11 10.20 -15.86
N ASN A 109 14.15 9.14 -16.67
CA ASN A 109 15.35 8.39 -17.06
C ASN A 109 16.28 8.01 -15.89
N TRP A 110 15.71 7.52 -14.80
CA TRP A 110 16.39 7.16 -13.55
C TRP A 110 17.27 8.27 -12.96
N ASP A 111 16.89 9.54 -13.20
CA ASP A 111 17.61 10.70 -12.70
C ASP A 111 17.58 10.76 -11.17
N GLN A 112 18.77 10.86 -10.59
CA GLN A 112 18.98 10.89 -9.14
C GLN A 112 18.40 12.15 -8.51
N ALA A 113 18.56 13.31 -9.16
CA ALA A 113 18.10 14.58 -8.61
C ALA A 113 16.57 14.63 -8.52
N ILE A 114 15.87 14.08 -9.52
CA ILE A 114 14.40 13.94 -9.48
C ILE A 114 13.98 13.04 -8.30
N TYR A 115 14.64 11.89 -8.13
CA TYR A 115 14.35 11.00 -7.00
C TYR A 115 14.59 11.68 -5.65
N GLU A 116 15.71 12.38 -5.49
CA GLU A 116 16.06 13.08 -4.25
C GLU A 116 15.07 14.21 -3.93
N GLU A 117 14.67 15.01 -4.92
CA GLU A 117 13.66 16.06 -4.75
C GLU A 117 12.33 15.48 -4.22
N ILE A 118 11.85 14.41 -4.85
CA ILE A 118 10.60 13.74 -4.46
C ILE A 118 10.74 13.17 -3.05
N LYS A 119 11.84 12.44 -2.79
CA LYS A 119 12.12 11.81 -1.50
C LYS A 119 12.16 12.83 -0.36
N ASP A 120 12.83 13.97 -0.55
CA ASP A 120 12.97 14.98 0.49
C ASP A 120 11.64 15.65 0.81
N LYS A 121 10.86 15.98 -0.23
CA LYS A 121 9.53 16.58 -0.06
C LYS A 121 8.57 15.63 0.65
N LEU A 122 8.60 14.35 0.29
CA LEU A 122 7.81 13.31 0.95
C LEU A 122 8.25 13.08 2.40
N SER A 123 9.55 13.00 2.66
CA SER A 123 10.10 12.82 4.00
C SER A 123 9.68 13.96 4.94
N SER A 124 9.72 15.20 4.45
CA SER A 124 9.22 16.38 5.18
C SER A 124 7.72 16.28 5.46
N ASN A 125 6.92 15.87 4.46
CA ASN A 125 5.48 15.70 4.61
C ASN A 125 5.12 14.64 5.67
N PHE A 126 5.72 13.44 5.59
CA PHE A 126 5.43 12.36 6.54
C PHE A 126 5.81 12.72 7.98
N LYS A 127 6.92 13.45 8.16
CA LYS A 127 7.31 13.97 9.48
C LYS A 127 6.25 14.92 10.04
N ASN A 128 5.69 15.79 9.20
CA ASN A 128 4.61 16.70 9.60
C ASN A 128 3.29 15.97 9.89
N CYS A 129 3.03 14.84 9.22
CA CYS A 129 1.86 13.99 9.47
C CYS A 129 1.97 13.18 10.79
N GLY A 130 3.10 13.26 11.52
CA GLY A 130 3.27 12.59 12.81
C GLY A 130 3.95 11.22 12.74
N PHE A 131 4.57 10.87 11.61
CA PHE A 131 5.50 9.73 11.57
C PHE A 131 6.81 10.14 12.24
N LYS A 132 7.17 9.44 13.31
CA LYS A 132 8.34 9.76 14.13
C LYS A 132 9.51 8.85 13.78
N PRO A 133 10.71 9.40 13.53
CA PRO A 133 11.92 8.59 13.38
C PRO A 133 12.14 7.71 14.62
N GLY A 134 12.29 6.40 14.42
CA GLY A 134 12.59 5.42 15.47
C GLY A 134 11.37 4.64 16.00
N GLU A 135 10.21 5.29 16.14
CA GLU A 135 8.95 4.60 16.47
C GLU A 135 8.27 4.04 15.21
N ASP A 136 8.31 4.81 14.11
CA ASP A 136 7.75 4.43 12.83
C ASP A 136 8.86 4.19 11.81
N THR A 137 8.62 3.27 10.88
CA THR A 137 9.53 2.97 9.77
C THR A 137 8.92 3.48 8.47
N VAL A 138 9.49 4.56 7.94
CA VAL A 138 9.15 5.08 6.61
C VAL A 138 10.30 4.72 5.67
N PHE A 139 10.01 3.95 4.62
CA PHE A 139 10.99 3.54 3.62
C PHE A 139 10.58 4.03 2.24
N ILE A 140 11.47 4.74 1.55
CA ILE A 140 11.23 5.34 0.24
C ILE A 140 12.21 4.75 -0.75
N MET A 141 11.72 4.14 -1.82
CA MET A 141 12.54 3.50 -2.84
C MET A 141 12.08 3.83 -4.26
N PRO A 142 13.00 3.88 -5.24
CA PRO A 142 12.66 3.99 -6.65
C PRO A 142 12.20 2.64 -7.19
N CYS A 143 11.28 2.64 -8.16
CA CYS A 143 10.90 1.43 -8.88
C CYS A 143 10.37 1.73 -10.30
N SER A 144 10.27 0.66 -11.09
CA SER A 144 9.49 0.65 -12.33
C SER A 144 8.53 -0.52 -12.32
N GLY A 145 7.22 -0.23 -12.30
CA GLY A 145 6.19 -1.25 -12.46
C GLY A 145 6.13 -1.84 -13.86
N MET A 146 6.61 -1.12 -14.89
CA MET A 146 6.55 -1.59 -16.29
C MET A 146 7.61 -2.65 -16.56
N HIS A 147 8.84 -2.41 -16.09
CA HIS A 147 9.97 -3.33 -16.28
C HIS A 147 10.23 -4.24 -15.07
N GLY A 148 9.51 -4.06 -13.95
CA GLY A 148 9.71 -4.83 -12.73
C GLY A 148 10.95 -4.44 -11.91
N ALA A 149 11.64 -3.37 -12.30
CA ALA A 149 12.88 -2.90 -11.67
C ALA A 149 12.65 -2.47 -10.22
N PHE A 150 13.52 -2.95 -9.33
CA PHE A 150 13.48 -2.81 -7.87
C PHE A 150 12.21 -3.35 -7.20
N LEU A 151 11.30 -4.01 -7.94
CA LEU A 151 10.21 -4.76 -7.32
C LEU A 151 10.71 -6.14 -6.87
N LYS A 152 11.21 -6.92 -7.84
CA LYS A 152 11.82 -8.23 -7.61
C LYS A 152 13.25 -8.29 -8.13
N GLU A 153 13.54 -7.57 -9.21
CA GLU A 153 14.82 -7.66 -9.90
C GLU A 153 15.59 -6.34 -9.77
N TYR A 154 16.90 -6.43 -9.59
CA TYR A 154 17.78 -5.28 -9.72
C TYR A 154 17.99 -4.98 -11.19
N PRO A 155 17.74 -3.75 -11.67
CA PRO A 155 17.94 -3.39 -13.07
C PRO A 155 19.43 -3.25 -13.49
N GLY A 156 20.36 -3.71 -12.64
CA GLY A 156 21.81 -3.62 -12.80
C GLY A 156 22.40 -2.31 -12.28
N GLU A 157 23.60 -2.38 -11.67
CA GLU A 157 24.31 -1.21 -11.13
C GLU A 157 24.65 -0.16 -12.19
N GLN A 158 24.73 -0.55 -13.47
CA GLN A 158 25.02 0.36 -14.57
C GLN A 158 23.87 1.33 -14.86
N LEU A 159 22.62 0.90 -14.65
CA LEU A 159 21.45 1.75 -14.92
C LEU A 159 21.21 2.74 -13.78
N VAL A 160 21.40 2.29 -12.53
CA VAL A 160 21.07 3.06 -11.33
C VAL A 160 22.19 2.95 -10.28
N PRO A 161 23.39 3.50 -10.56
CA PRO A 161 24.56 3.33 -9.68
C PRO A 161 24.42 4.04 -8.33
N TRP A 162 23.51 5.00 -8.25
CA TRP A 162 23.28 5.84 -7.07
C TRP A 162 22.40 5.17 -6.01
N TYR A 163 21.57 4.18 -6.38
CA TYR A 163 20.70 3.49 -5.44
C TYR A 163 21.25 2.11 -5.08
N LYS A 164 21.56 1.90 -3.79
CA LYS A 164 22.09 0.64 -3.24
C LYS A 164 21.17 -0.03 -2.22
N GLY A 165 19.89 0.36 -2.22
CA GLY A 165 18.89 -0.20 -1.30
C GLY A 165 18.34 -1.54 -1.79
N PRO A 166 17.60 -2.26 -0.92
CA PRO A 166 16.95 -3.52 -1.26
C PRO A 166 15.90 -3.38 -2.38
N THR A 167 15.55 -4.49 -3.03
CA THR A 167 14.29 -4.58 -3.79
C THR A 167 13.09 -4.59 -2.85
N PHE A 168 11.90 -4.38 -3.41
CA PHE A 168 10.67 -4.28 -2.63
C PHE A 168 10.36 -5.58 -1.90
N ILE A 169 10.52 -6.73 -2.58
CA ILE A 169 10.29 -8.04 -1.96
C ILE A 169 11.31 -8.31 -0.84
N GLU A 170 12.60 -8.06 -1.09
CA GLU A 170 13.65 -8.20 -0.06
C GLU A 170 13.38 -7.30 1.15
N TYR A 171 12.95 -6.07 0.91
CA TYR A 171 12.59 -5.14 1.98
C TYR A 171 11.41 -5.68 2.80
N LEU A 172 10.34 -6.16 2.15
CA LEU A 172 9.20 -6.78 2.84
C LEU A 172 9.62 -7.99 3.68
N ASP A 173 10.55 -8.80 3.17
CA ASP A 173 11.12 -9.94 3.92
C ASP A 173 11.95 -9.47 5.11
N SER A 174 12.68 -8.35 5.00
CA SER A 174 13.48 -7.78 6.10
C SER A 174 12.66 -7.21 7.27
N LEU A 175 11.37 -6.91 7.05
CA LEU A 175 10.51 -6.36 8.10
C LEU A 175 10.34 -7.35 9.26
N PRO A 176 10.15 -6.89 10.51
CA PRO A 176 9.87 -7.81 11.61
C PRO A 176 8.52 -8.51 11.42
N SER A 177 8.40 -9.72 11.94
CA SER A 177 7.11 -10.42 11.98
C SER A 177 6.13 -9.63 12.85
N PHE A 178 5.01 -9.20 12.26
CA PHE A 178 4.00 -8.43 12.97
C PHE A 178 3.12 -9.34 13.83
N ASN A 179 3.47 -9.48 15.10
CA ASN A 179 2.64 -10.22 16.04
C ASN A 179 1.55 -9.29 16.61
N ARG A 180 0.58 -8.88 15.77
CA ARG A 180 -0.55 -8.03 16.18
C ARG A 180 -1.50 -8.71 17.17
N ARG A 181 -1.44 -10.03 17.27
CA ARG A 181 -2.40 -10.82 18.04
C ARG A 181 -1.74 -11.29 19.32
N SER A 182 -1.92 -10.53 20.41
CA SER A 182 -1.73 -11.11 21.74
C SER A 182 -2.75 -12.24 21.87
N ILE A 183 -2.28 -13.49 21.74
CA ILE A 183 -3.11 -14.69 21.91
C ILE A 183 -3.80 -14.67 23.28
N ASP A 184 -3.11 -14.10 24.27
CA ASP A 184 -3.53 -14.02 25.68
C ASP A 184 -4.42 -12.79 25.98
N GLY A 185 -4.67 -11.92 25.00
CA GLY A 185 -5.51 -10.74 25.18
C GLY A 185 -7.01 -11.05 25.09
N PRO A 186 -7.87 -10.16 25.62
CA PRO A 186 -9.33 -10.33 25.50
C PRO A 186 -9.76 -10.33 24.03
N LEU A 187 -10.63 -11.28 23.67
CA LEU A 187 -11.13 -11.43 22.31
C LEU A 187 -11.91 -10.17 21.88
N ARG A 188 -11.47 -9.54 20.79
CA ARG A 188 -12.18 -8.42 20.15
C ARG A 188 -12.46 -8.77 18.71
N ILE A 189 -13.72 -8.63 18.31
CA ILE A 189 -14.17 -8.93 16.95
C ILE A 189 -14.93 -7.72 16.39
N PRO A 190 -14.25 -6.80 15.68
CA PRO A 190 -14.93 -5.75 14.94
C PRO A 190 -15.72 -6.37 13.79
N ILE A 191 -16.99 -5.99 13.68
CA ILE A 191 -17.87 -6.40 12.59
C ILE A 191 -17.63 -5.42 11.43
N VAL A 192 -17.05 -5.94 10.35
CA VAL A 192 -16.68 -5.13 9.17
C VAL A 192 -17.88 -4.96 8.24
N ASP A 193 -18.56 -6.07 7.94
CA ASP A 193 -19.75 -6.09 7.10
C ASP A 193 -20.65 -7.26 7.50
N SER A 194 -21.96 -7.11 7.24
CA SER A 194 -22.95 -8.15 7.44
C SER A 194 -23.79 -8.28 6.18
N TYR A 195 -23.80 -9.47 5.59
CA TYR A 195 -24.66 -9.75 4.45
C TYR A 195 -25.48 -11.01 4.70
N LYS A 196 -26.76 -10.93 4.29
CA LYS A 196 -27.73 -11.99 4.49
C LYS A 196 -27.62 -12.98 3.35
N VAL A 197 -27.21 -14.21 3.64
CA VAL A 197 -27.26 -15.32 2.69
C VAL A 197 -28.32 -16.30 3.19
N SER A 198 -29.54 -16.18 2.67
CA SER A 198 -30.71 -16.95 3.14
C SER A 198 -30.98 -16.73 4.65
N SER A 199 -31.20 -17.80 5.43
CA SER A 199 -31.38 -17.78 6.89
C SER A 199 -30.07 -17.67 7.69
N LEU A 200 -28.91 -17.56 7.03
CA LEU A 200 -27.60 -17.42 7.66
C LEU A 200 -27.03 -16.00 7.49
N CYS A 201 -26.58 -15.39 8.58
CA CYS A 201 -25.79 -14.16 8.53
C CYS A 201 -24.31 -14.52 8.40
N ARG A 202 -23.63 -14.00 7.38
CA ARG A 202 -22.16 -14.08 7.27
C ARG A 202 -21.56 -12.75 7.69
N ILE A 203 -20.62 -12.82 8.62
CA ILE A 203 -19.94 -11.66 9.20
C ILE A 203 -18.46 -11.78 8.84
N GLY A 204 -17.89 -10.73 8.25
CA GLY A 204 -16.45 -10.62 8.08
C GLY A 204 -15.79 -10.31 9.43
N LEU A 205 -14.93 -11.22 9.91
CA LEU A 205 -14.28 -11.09 11.22
C LEU A 205 -12.78 -10.84 11.04
N ALA A 206 -12.25 -9.84 11.74
CA ALA A 206 -10.81 -9.67 11.97
C ALA A 206 -10.53 -9.88 13.47
N PRO A 207 -10.42 -11.13 13.96
CA PRO A 207 -10.31 -11.40 15.38
C PRO A 207 -8.94 -10.97 15.94
N VAL A 208 -8.97 -10.34 17.11
CA VAL A 208 -7.81 -10.16 18.00
C VAL A 208 -8.03 -11.06 19.21
N GLY A 209 -7.07 -11.96 19.52
CA GLY A 209 -7.19 -13.00 20.56
C GLY A 209 -7.48 -14.39 19.99
N ALA A 210 -7.51 -15.41 20.84
CA ALA A 210 -7.84 -16.78 20.44
C ALA A 210 -9.37 -17.01 20.46
N PHE A 211 -9.91 -17.55 19.37
CA PHE A 211 -11.27 -18.07 19.31
C PHE A 211 -11.20 -19.56 19.01
N LYS A 212 -11.68 -20.38 19.94
CA LYS A 212 -11.74 -21.84 19.79
C LYS A 212 -13.22 -22.23 19.72
N VAL A 213 -13.59 -22.89 18.64
CA VAL A 213 -14.94 -23.45 18.42
C VAL A 213 -15.07 -24.76 19.19
#